data_AF-A0A7S3KPH8-F1
#
_entry.id   AF-A0A7S3KPH8-F1
#
_cell.length_a   1.000
_cell.length_b   1.000
_cell.length_c   1.000
_cell.angle_alpha   90.00
_cell.angle_beta   90.00
_cell.angle_gamma   90.00
#
_symmetry.space_group_name_H-M   'P 1'
#
loop_
_entity.id
_entity.type
_entity.pdbx_description
1 polymer ?
#
loop_
_entity_poly.entity_id
_entity_poly.type
_entity_poly.pdbx_seq_one_letter_code
_entity_poly.pdbx_strand_id
1 'polypeptide(L)'
;IGEYKGNWKRDKRDGKGVMNYSNGSIFEGEYRNDHRYKGIYRSTSGEVYDGKFYNDEFHGKGKLTFPDSTVIEGEFYKGQLQGTGKIIKNSAAGTVIFQ
;
A
#
# COMPACT_ATOMS: atom_id res chain seq x y z
N ILE A 1 2.45 16.77 -8.45
CA ILE A 1 3.66 15.94 -8.65
C ILE A 1 4.52 16.00 -7.38
N GLY A 2 5.00 14.87 -6.88
CA GLY A 2 5.68 14.80 -5.58
C GLY A 2 7.20 15.03 -5.63
N GLU A 3 7.84 14.98 -4.46
CA GLU A 3 9.29 14.90 -4.31
C GLU A 3 9.70 13.43 -4.16
N TYR A 4 10.62 12.95 -5.02
CA TYR A 4 11.19 11.61 -4.93
C TYR A 4 12.62 11.64 -4.39
N LYS A 5 12.92 10.74 -3.45
CA LYS A 5 14.27 10.47 -2.95
C LYS A 5 14.52 8.97 -3.03
N GLY A 6 15.51 8.56 -3.82
CA GLY A 6 15.83 7.14 -3.93
C GLY A 6 16.71 6.82 -5.13
N ASN A 7 16.76 5.54 -5.45
CA ASN A 7 17.59 5.00 -6.50
C ASN A 7 17.03 5.29 -7.88
N TRP A 8 17.94 5.45 -8.84
CA TRP A 8 17.66 5.69 -10.24
C TRP A 8 18.45 4.72 -11.12
N LYS A 9 17.85 4.28 -12.22
CA LYS A 9 18.51 3.48 -13.26
C LYS A 9 17.96 3.89 -14.61
N ARG A 10 18.84 4.34 -15.51
CA ARG A 10 18.48 4.80 -16.87
C ARG A 10 17.34 5.84 -16.83
N ASP A 11 17.51 6.87 -16.00
CA ASP A 11 16.56 7.97 -15.80
C ASP A 11 15.17 7.57 -15.29
N LYS A 12 15.03 6.36 -14.78
CA LYS A 12 13.81 5.85 -14.14
C LYS A 12 14.04 5.56 -12.68
N ARG A 13 13.01 5.72 -11.85
CA ARG A 13 13.02 5.25 -10.47
C ARG A 13 13.09 3.73 -10.48
N ASP A 14 14.13 3.18 -9.84
CA ASP A 14 14.41 1.75 -9.84
C ASP A 14 15.21 1.38 -8.59
N GLY A 15 14.70 0.46 -7.78
CA GLY A 15 15.23 0.15 -6.45
C GLY A 15 14.50 0.89 -5.34
N LYS A 16 15.14 1.06 -4.18
CA LYS A 16 14.52 1.66 -2.99
C LYS A 16 14.31 3.17 -3.17
N GLY A 17 13.18 3.69 -2.70
CA GLY A 17 12.92 5.12 -2.67
C GLY A 17 11.67 5.51 -1.89
N VAL A 18 11.56 6.81 -1.64
CA VAL A 18 10.45 7.48 -0.98
C VAL A 18 9.87 8.51 -1.93
N MET A 19 8.56 8.53 -2.09
CA MET A 19 7.81 9.56 -2.81
C MET A 19 6.90 10.29 -1.82
N ASN A 20 7.13 11.58 -1.66
CA ASN A 20 6.24 12.49 -0.95
C ASN A 20 5.33 13.14 -1.99
N TYR A 21 4.08 12.70 -2.10
CA TYR A 21 3.14 13.24 -3.07
C TYR A 21 2.64 14.62 -2.66
N SER A 22 2.29 15.48 -3.62
CA SER A 22 1.80 16.85 -3.33
C SER A 22 0.51 16.87 -2.51
N ASN A 23 -0.28 15.80 -2.58
CA ASN A 23 -1.50 15.68 -1.78
C ASN A 23 -1.21 15.37 -0.32
N GLY A 24 0.05 15.14 0.08
CA GLY A 24 0.47 14.78 1.43
C GLY A 24 0.58 13.28 1.68
N SER A 25 0.15 12.42 0.73
CA SER A 25 0.37 10.98 0.85
C SER A 25 1.85 10.64 0.64
N ILE A 26 2.27 9.48 1.17
CA ILE A 26 3.66 9.04 1.11
C ILE A 26 3.69 7.59 0.62
N PHE A 27 4.63 7.28 -0.28
CA PHE A 27 5.02 5.90 -0.57
C PHE A 27 6.48 5.69 -0.24
N GLU A 28 6.79 4.61 0.48
CA GLU A 28 8.15 4.15 0.76
C GLU A 28 8.27 2.69 0.33
N GLY A 29 9.22 2.38 -0.55
CA GLY A 29 9.35 1.01 -1.04
C GLY A 29 10.30 0.86 -2.22
N GLU A 30 10.13 -0.25 -2.93
CA GLU A 30 10.86 -0.55 -4.16
C GLU A 30 10.08 -0.11 -5.39
N TYR A 31 10.79 0.50 -6.33
CA TYR A 31 10.35 0.89 -7.66
C TYR A 31 10.97 -0.03 -8.72
N ARG A 32 10.27 -0.20 -9.84
CA ARG A 32 10.76 -0.85 -11.06
C ARG A 32 10.28 -0.06 -12.27
N ASN A 33 11.20 0.48 -13.06
CA ASN A 33 10.87 1.27 -14.25
C ASN A 33 9.80 2.35 -13.98
N ASP A 34 10.00 3.20 -12.98
CA ASP A 34 9.08 4.27 -12.54
C ASP A 34 7.80 3.84 -11.82
N HIS A 35 7.47 2.55 -11.77
CA HIS A 35 6.29 2.07 -11.08
C HIS A 35 6.63 1.54 -9.69
N ARG A 36 5.72 1.76 -8.74
CA ARG A 36 5.77 1.11 -7.44
C ARG A 36 5.69 -0.41 -7.62
N TYR A 37 6.51 -1.16 -6.90
CA TYR A 37 6.55 -2.62 -6.95
C TYR A 37 6.11 -3.27 -5.64
N LYS A 38 6.71 -2.88 -4.52
CA LYS A 38 6.31 -3.29 -3.16
C LYS A 38 6.70 -2.22 -2.15
N GLY A 39 5.90 -2.03 -1.12
CA GLY A 39 6.20 -1.04 -0.09
C GLY A 39 5.00 -0.64 0.72
N ILE A 40 5.17 0.46 1.45
CA ILE A 40 4.18 1.04 2.33
C ILE A 40 3.66 2.33 1.69
N TYR A 41 2.37 2.40 1.49
CA TYR A 41 1.65 3.63 1.14
C TYR A 41 0.88 4.13 2.35
N ARG A 42 1.03 5.42 2.66
CA ARG A 42 0.29 6.14 3.71
C ARG A 42 -0.55 7.21 3.05
N SER A 43 -1.86 7.11 3.17
CA SER A 43 -2.78 8.13 2.70
C SER A 43 -2.80 9.32 3.65
N THR A 44 -3.40 10.42 3.22
CA THR A 44 -3.68 11.58 4.09
C THR A 44 -4.85 11.37 5.04
N SER A 45 -5.73 10.42 4.74
CA SER A 45 -6.85 10.04 5.60
C SER A 45 -6.43 9.04 6.70
N GLY A 46 -5.17 8.60 6.68
CA GLY A 46 -4.57 7.75 7.71
C GLY A 46 -4.62 6.24 7.40
N GLU A 47 -5.14 5.83 6.24
CA GLU A 47 -4.98 4.45 5.80
C GLU A 47 -3.52 4.14 5.46
N VAL A 48 -3.10 2.93 5.82
CA VAL A 48 -1.76 2.40 5.55
C VAL A 48 -1.90 1.09 4.81
N TYR A 49 -1.36 1.04 3.59
CA TYR A 49 -1.26 -0.20 2.82
C TYR A 49 0.19 -0.66 2.79
N ASP A 50 0.46 -1.87 3.26
CA ASP A 50 1.74 -2.58 3.12
C ASP A 50 1.55 -3.77 2.19
N GLY A 51 2.17 -3.74 1.01
CA GLY A 51 1.99 -4.82 0.05
C GLY A 51 2.62 -4.57 -1.30
N LYS A 52 2.19 -5.38 -2.26
CA LYS A 52 2.62 -5.27 -3.67
C LYS A 52 1.77 -4.25 -4.43
N PHE A 53 2.36 -3.75 -5.50
CA PHE A 53 1.79 -2.78 -6.41
C PHE A 53 2.00 -3.23 -7.86
N TYR A 54 1.04 -2.87 -8.72
CA TYR A 54 1.16 -3.02 -10.17
C TYR A 54 0.46 -1.86 -10.84
N ASN A 55 1.12 -1.19 -11.80
CA ASN A 55 0.65 0.05 -12.43
C ASN A 55 0.16 1.08 -11.40
N ASP A 56 0.91 1.23 -10.30
CA ASP A 56 0.58 2.16 -9.22
C ASP A 56 -0.76 1.89 -8.52
N GLU A 57 -1.30 0.68 -8.58
CA GLU A 57 -2.46 0.25 -7.79
C GLU A 57 -2.07 -0.84 -6.79
N PHE A 58 -2.79 -0.96 -5.67
CA PHE A 58 -2.63 -2.10 -4.76
C PHE A 58 -2.92 -3.40 -5.51
N HIS A 59 -2.00 -4.35 -5.41
CA HIS A 59 -2.07 -5.59 -6.18
C HIS A 59 -1.39 -6.74 -5.45
N GLY A 60 -1.85 -7.98 -5.65
CA GLY A 60 -1.33 -9.16 -4.96
C GLY A 60 -1.48 -9.07 -3.44
N LYS A 61 -0.66 -9.84 -2.71
CA LYS A 61 -0.66 -9.83 -1.24
C LYS A 61 -0.41 -8.44 -0.67
N GLY A 62 -1.29 -8.05 0.27
CA GLY A 62 -1.13 -6.82 1.03
C GLY A 62 -1.96 -6.81 2.31
N LYS A 63 -1.69 -5.78 3.13
CA LYS A 63 -2.35 -5.46 4.38
C LYS A 63 -2.76 -3.99 4.38
N LEU A 64 -4.07 -3.73 4.42
CA LEU A 64 -4.65 -2.40 4.54
C LEU A 64 -5.08 -2.17 5.99
N THR A 65 -4.53 -1.15 6.64
CA THR A 65 -4.88 -0.73 8.00
C THR A 65 -5.58 0.61 7.94
N PHE A 66 -6.74 0.72 8.57
CA PHE A 66 -7.53 1.94 8.68
C PHE A 66 -7.23 2.68 9.99
N PRO A 67 -7.55 3.98 10.10
CA PRO A 67 -7.33 4.77 11.31
C PRO A 67 -8.02 4.22 12.57
N ASP A 68 -9.16 3.54 12.40
CA ASP A 68 -9.89 2.86 13.48
C ASP A 68 -9.24 1.54 13.91
N SER A 69 -8.02 1.26 13.45
CA SER A 69 -7.28 0.00 13.62
C SER A 69 -7.94 -1.22 12.97
N THR A 70 -8.95 -1.04 12.12
CA THR A 70 -9.44 -2.13 11.27
C THR A 70 -8.34 -2.54 10.29
N VAL A 71 -8.11 -3.84 10.16
CA VAL A 71 -7.11 -4.42 9.26
C VAL A 71 -7.79 -5.32 8.25
N ILE A 72 -7.41 -5.20 6.98
CA ILE A 72 -7.79 -6.09 5.89
C ILE A 72 -6.52 -6.71 5.31
N GLU A 73 -6.39 -8.03 5.40
CA GLU A 73 -5.27 -8.79 4.82
C GLU A 73 -5.79 -9.73 3.73
N GLY A 74 -5.16 -9.74 2.57
CA GLY A 74 -5.55 -10.63 1.47
C GLY A 74 -4.84 -10.34 0.15
N GLU A 75 -5.38 -10.92 -0.93
CA GLU A 75 -4.97 -10.63 -2.30
C GLU A 75 -5.75 -9.42 -2.83
N PHE A 76 -5.05 -8.45 -3.43
CA PHE A 76 -5.65 -7.27 -4.04
C PHE A 76 -5.52 -7.35 -5.57
N TYR A 77 -6.50 -6.83 -6.29
CA TYR A 77 -6.45 -6.63 -7.73
C TYR A 77 -7.08 -5.29 -8.06
N LYS A 78 -6.29 -4.39 -8.65
CA LYS A 78 -6.69 -3.01 -8.98
C LYS A 78 -7.30 -2.26 -7.78
N GLY A 79 -6.62 -2.31 -6.64
CA GLY A 79 -7.08 -1.65 -5.41
C GLY A 79 -8.14 -2.42 -4.61
N GLN A 80 -8.75 -3.47 -5.16
CA GLN A 80 -9.85 -4.18 -4.53
C GLN A 80 -9.40 -5.52 -3.94
N LEU A 81 -9.81 -5.80 -2.71
CA LEU A 81 -9.65 -7.11 -2.08
C LEU A 81 -10.37 -8.17 -2.94
N GLN A 82 -9.67 -9.25 -3.25
CA GLN A 82 -10.18 -10.39 -4.00
C GLN A 82 -10.41 -11.58 -3.08
N GLY A 83 -11.52 -12.29 -3.32
CA GLY A 83 -11.87 -13.51 -2.59
C GLY A 83 -12.10 -13.29 -1.10
N THR A 84 -11.74 -14.29 -0.30
CA THR A 84 -11.92 -14.32 1.16
C THR A 84 -10.70 -13.69 1.83
N GLY A 85 -10.80 -12.41 2.21
CA GLY A 85 -9.78 -11.74 2.99
C GLY A 85 -10.03 -11.83 4.49
N LYS A 86 -8.98 -11.70 5.28
CA LYS A 86 -9.09 -11.61 6.74
C LYS A 86 -9.34 -10.16 7.12
N ILE A 87 -10.55 -9.87 7.60
CA ILE A 87 -10.88 -8.59 8.21
C ILE A 87 -10.69 -8.74 9.73
N ILE A 88 -9.92 -7.86 10.35
CA ILE A 88 -9.77 -7.78 11.80
C ILE A 88 -10.27 -6.40 12.19
N LYS A 89 -11.48 -6.32 12.73
CA LYS A 89 -12.01 -5.07 13.29
C LYS A 89 -11.53 -4.93 14.72
N ASN A 90 -10.98 -3.76 15.08
CA ASN A 90 -10.77 -3.42 16.47
C ASN A 90 -12.10 -2.96 17.07
N SER A 91 -13.01 -3.91 17.32
CA SER A 91 -14.07 -3.68 18.29
C SER A 91 -13.56 -4.16 19.65
N ALA A 92 -14.00 -3.53 20.74
CA ALA A 92 -13.75 -4.03 22.09
C ALA A 92 -14.23 -5.49 22.33
N ALA A 93 -14.81 -6.14 21.33
CA ALA A 93 -15.33 -7.49 21.32
C ALA A 93 -14.80 -8.30 20.12
N GLY A 94 -13.50 -8.62 20.10
CA GLY A 94 -12.99 -9.79 19.38
C GLY A 94 -12.98 -9.76 17.84
N THR A 95 -12.00 -10.47 17.29
CA THR A 95 -11.78 -10.72 15.86
C THR A 95 -13.02 -11.32 15.19
N VAL A 96 -13.54 -10.69 14.12
CA VAL A 96 -14.54 -11.30 13.23
C VAL A 96 -13.85 -11.75 11.94
N ILE A 97 -13.54 -13.05 11.84
CA ILE A 97 -13.00 -13.65 10.60
C ILE A 97 -14.20 -13.97 9.70
N PHE A 98 -14.31 -13.32 8.54
CA PHE A 98 -15.24 -13.74 7.49
C PHE A 98 -14.53 -14.78 6.61
N GLN A 99 -15.15 -15.96 6.45
CA GLN A 99 -14.76 -17.02 5.52
C GLN A 99 -15.59 -16.95 4.25
#